data_AF-Q9AT03-F1
#
_entry.id   AF-Q9AT03-F1
#
_cell.length_a   1.000
_cell.length_b   1.000
_cell.length_c   1.000
_cell.angle_alpha   90.00
_cell.angle_beta   90.00
_cell.angle_gamma   90.00
#
_symmetry.space_group_name_H-M   'P 1'
#
loop_
_entity.id
_entity.type
_entity.pdbx_description
1 polymer ?
#
loop_
_entity_poly.entity_id
_entity_poly.type
_entity_poly.pdbx_seq_one_letter_code
_entity_poly.pdbx_strand_id
1 'polypeptide(L)'
;DFIAANQEARANNVIKGTKKEQVDQIVKDIREFKEKNKVDKIVVLWTANTERYSNVVVGLNDTMENLLAAVDRNEAEISPSTLHAIACILENVPFINGSPQNTFVPGLIDLAIKRNTLIGGDDFKSGQTKMKSGF
;
A
#
# COMPACT_ATOMS: atom_id res chain seq x y z
N ASP A 1 7.31 -8.16 -10.91
CA ASP A 1 8.20 -7.02 -11.22
C ASP A 1 8.48 -6.04 -10.08
N PHE A 2 7.78 -6.12 -8.94
CA PHE A 2 8.10 -5.29 -7.76
C PHE A 2 8.96 -5.98 -6.72
N ILE A 3 9.00 -7.32 -6.71
CA ILE A 3 9.81 -8.13 -5.79
C ILE A 3 10.74 -9.06 -6.58
N ALA A 4 11.72 -9.66 -5.91
CA ALA A 4 12.69 -10.56 -6.53
C ALA A 4 12.03 -11.73 -7.27
N ALA A 5 12.54 -12.07 -8.45
CA ALA A 5 12.00 -13.14 -9.31
C ALA A 5 11.95 -14.51 -8.63
N ASN A 6 12.82 -14.77 -7.66
CA ASN A 6 12.83 -16.01 -6.89
C ASN A 6 11.57 -16.23 -6.01
N GLN A 7 10.69 -15.22 -5.90
CA GLN A 7 9.41 -15.36 -5.20
C GLN A 7 8.29 -15.95 -6.07
N GLU A 8 8.51 -16.13 -7.38
CA GLU A 8 7.48 -16.60 -8.32
C GLU A 8 6.88 -17.95 -7.90
N ALA A 9 7.72 -18.93 -7.54
CA ALA A 9 7.28 -20.25 -7.11
C ALA A 9 6.44 -20.25 -5.82
N ARG A 10 6.49 -19.17 -5.04
CA ARG A 10 5.73 -19.00 -3.79
C ARG A 10 4.33 -18.40 -4.04
N ALA A 11 4.12 -17.70 -5.16
CA ALA A 11 2.91 -16.94 -5.43
C ALA A 11 1.74 -17.82 -5.91
N ASN A 12 1.16 -18.62 -5.01
CA ASN A 12 0.01 -19.50 -5.30
C ASN A 12 -1.34 -18.96 -4.81
N ASN A 13 -1.36 -17.87 -4.05
CA ASN A 13 -2.57 -17.19 -3.59
C ASN A 13 -2.51 -15.71 -3.98
N VAL A 14 -3.11 -15.37 -5.12
CA VAL A 14 -2.96 -14.06 -5.76
C VAL A 14 -4.33 -13.52 -6.15
N ILE A 15 -4.59 -12.24 -5.84
CA ILE A 15 -5.76 -11.52 -6.36
C ILE A 15 -5.49 -11.22 -7.84
N LYS A 16 -6.35 -11.76 -8.71
CA LYS A 16 -6.25 -11.59 -10.16
C LYS A 16 -7.05 -10.36 -10.63
N GLY A 17 -6.87 -10.00 -11.90
CA GLY A 17 -7.57 -8.88 -12.52
C GLY A 17 -6.73 -7.61 -12.59
N THR A 18 -7.36 -6.55 -13.06
CA THR A 18 -6.83 -5.19 -13.12
C THR A 18 -6.52 -4.65 -11.73
N LYS A 19 -5.71 -3.60 -11.66
CA LYS A 19 -5.38 -2.92 -10.40
C LYS A 19 -6.61 -2.40 -9.67
N LYS A 20 -7.61 -1.93 -10.43
CA LYS A 20 -8.91 -1.53 -9.88
C LYS A 20 -9.61 -2.70 -9.18
N GLU A 21 -9.75 -3.83 -9.87
CA GLU A 21 -10.36 -5.04 -9.30
C GLU A 21 -9.59 -5.54 -8.06
N GLN A 22 -8.27 -5.39 -8.06
CA GLN A 22 -7.44 -5.71 -6.89
C GLN A 22 -7.73 -4.79 -5.71
N VAL A 23 -7.84 -3.47 -5.93
CA VAL A 23 -8.24 -2.51 -4.87
C VAL A 23 -9.63 -2.84 -4.34
N ASP A 24 -10.59 -3.09 -5.23
CA ASP A 24 -11.97 -3.43 -4.86
C ASP A 24 -12.03 -4.72 -4.03
N GLN A 25 -11.22 -5.72 -4.38
CA GLN A 25 -11.12 -6.95 -3.58
C GLN A 25 -10.52 -6.69 -2.20
N ILE A 26 -9.46 -5.89 -2.07
CA ILE A 26 -8.85 -5.56 -0.77
C ILE A 26 -9.85 -4.76 0.10
N VAL A 27 -10.58 -3.82 -0.49
CA VAL A 27 -11.66 -3.08 0.19
C VAL A 27 -12.72 -4.04 0.72
N LYS A 28 -13.15 -5.00 -0.11
CA LYS A 28 -14.10 -6.04 0.29
C LYS A 28 -13.55 -6.86 1.47
N ASP A 29 -12.30 -7.31 1.39
CA ASP A 29 -11.67 -8.11 2.43
C ASP A 29 -11.61 -7.36 3.78
N ILE A 30 -11.32 -6.06 3.76
CA ILE A 30 -11.32 -5.19 4.96
C ILE A 30 -12.72 -5.14 5.59
N ARG A 31 -13.77 -4.93 4.77
CA ARG A 31 -15.17 -4.86 5.25
C ARG A 31 -15.63 -6.19 5.82
N GLU A 32 -15.40 -7.29 5.10
CA GLU A 32 -15.76 -8.64 5.55
C GLU A 32 -15.02 -9.01 6.84
N PHE A 33 -13.74 -8.66 6.97
CA PHE A 33 -12.98 -8.85 8.21
C PHE A 33 -13.62 -8.08 9.37
N LYS A 34 -14.01 -6.82 9.15
CA LYS A 34 -14.65 -5.99 10.18
C LYS A 34 -15.95 -6.62 10.66
N GLU A 35 -16.83 -7.00 9.73
CA GLU A 35 -18.15 -7.56 10.01
C GLU A 35 -18.06 -8.93 10.70
N LYS A 36 -17.22 -9.82 10.17
CA LYS A 36 -17.04 -11.18 10.69
C LYS A 36 -16.51 -11.17 12.12
N ASN A 37 -15.56 -10.28 12.42
CA ASN A 37 -14.90 -10.22 13.72
C ASN A 37 -15.55 -9.23 14.69
N LYS A 38 -16.54 -8.44 14.24
CA LYS A 38 -17.26 -7.45 15.04
C LYS A 38 -16.31 -6.48 15.75
N VAL A 39 -15.30 -6.00 15.03
CA VAL A 39 -14.32 -5.04 15.54
C VAL A 39 -14.66 -3.62 15.12
N ASP A 40 -14.49 -2.67 16.04
CA ASP A 40 -14.76 -1.26 15.74
C ASP A 40 -13.63 -0.61 14.94
N LYS A 41 -12.39 -1.06 15.20
CA LYS A 41 -11.16 -0.49 14.65
C LYS A 41 -10.32 -1.56 13.96
N ILE A 42 -9.74 -1.17 12.83
CA ILE A 42 -8.80 -1.96 12.05
C ILE A 42 -7.55 -1.11 11.84
N VAL A 43 -6.38 -1.73 11.80
CA VAL A 43 -5.13 -1.16 11.34
C VAL A 43 -4.50 -2.18 10.39
N VAL A 44 -3.99 -1.72 9.26
CA VAL A 44 -3.28 -2.57 8.29
C VAL A 44 -1.79 -2.27 8.35
N LEU A 45 -0.98 -3.32 8.34
CA LEU A 45 0.47 -3.27 8.45
C LEU A 45 1.09 -4.06 7.30
N TRP A 46 1.86 -3.39 6.45
CA TRP A 46 2.67 -4.04 5.45
C TRP A 46 3.91 -4.65 6.11
N THR A 47 3.95 -5.98 6.17
CA THR A 47 5.10 -6.78 6.60
C THR A 47 5.50 -7.83 5.56
N ALA A 48 5.09 -7.62 4.30
CA ALA A 48 5.43 -8.50 3.18
C ALA A 48 6.87 -8.21 2.68
N ASN A 49 7.30 -8.96 1.66
CA ASN A 49 8.57 -8.74 0.99
C ASN A 49 8.77 -7.26 0.61
N THR A 50 10.01 -6.80 0.72
CA THR A 50 10.41 -5.48 0.24
C THR A 50 10.21 -5.37 -1.27
N GLU A 51 9.53 -4.32 -1.69
CA GLU A 51 9.39 -3.99 -3.10
C GLU A 51 10.54 -3.07 -3.55
N ARG A 52 10.82 -3.01 -4.85
CA ARG A 52 11.63 -1.92 -5.42
C ARG A 52 10.89 -0.59 -5.25
N TYR A 53 11.62 0.52 -5.33
CA TYR A 53 11.02 1.84 -5.44
C TYR A 53 10.19 1.98 -6.71
N SER A 54 9.05 2.65 -6.59
CA SER A 54 8.23 3.12 -7.70
C SER A 54 8.73 4.47 -8.20
N ASN A 55 8.72 4.69 -9.51
CA ASN A 55 9.03 5.98 -10.09
C ASN A 55 7.94 7.00 -9.75
N VAL A 56 8.34 8.19 -9.29
CA VAL A 56 7.41 9.31 -9.08
C VAL A 56 7.37 10.13 -10.38
N VAL A 57 6.21 10.15 -11.04
CA VAL A 57 6.06 10.73 -12.39
C VAL A 57 4.84 11.63 -12.44
N VAL A 58 5.00 12.81 -13.05
CA VAL A 58 3.93 13.78 -13.29
C VAL A 58 2.86 13.14 -14.19
N GLY A 59 1.58 13.25 -13.80
CA GLY A 59 0.47 12.62 -14.53
C GLY A 59 0.22 11.15 -14.20
N LEU A 60 1.03 10.56 -13.31
CA LEU A 60 0.89 9.17 -12.89
C LEU A 60 0.55 9.03 -11.41
N ASN A 61 1.40 9.52 -10.52
CA ASN A 61 1.28 9.30 -9.07
C ASN A 61 1.71 10.53 -8.25
N ASP A 62 1.77 11.68 -8.91
CA ASP A 62 2.10 12.99 -8.36
C ASP A 62 0.92 13.69 -7.67
N THR A 63 -0.32 13.36 -8.04
CA THR A 63 -1.55 13.87 -7.40
C THR A 63 -2.53 12.74 -7.12
N MET A 64 -3.48 12.97 -6.21
CA MET A 64 -4.54 12.00 -5.91
C MET A 64 -5.31 11.60 -7.18
N GLU A 65 -5.72 12.58 -7.97
CA GLU A 65 -6.51 12.37 -9.19
C GLU A 65 -5.72 11.53 -10.21
N ASN A 66 -4.44 11.84 -10.41
CA ASN A 66 -3.58 11.10 -11.32
C ASN A 66 -3.36 9.67 -10.83
N LEU A 67 -3.13 9.47 -9.53
CA LEU A 67 -2.94 8.16 -8.94
C LEU A 67 -4.16 7.25 -9.12
N LEU A 68 -5.36 7.76 -8.82
CA LEU A 68 -6.60 6.98 -8.99
C LEU A 68 -6.88 6.70 -10.47
N ALA A 69 -6.64 7.68 -11.35
CA ALA A 69 -6.77 7.47 -12.79
C ALA A 69 -5.73 6.45 -13.32
N ALA A 70 -4.53 6.41 -12.76
CA ALA A 70 -3.50 5.43 -13.11
C ALA A 70 -3.89 4.00 -12.69
N VAL A 71 -4.56 3.85 -11.54
CA VAL A 71 -5.16 2.58 -11.12
C VAL A 71 -6.25 2.14 -12.11
N ASP A 72 -7.14 3.06 -12.52
CA ASP A 72 -8.19 2.79 -13.50
C ASP A 72 -7.63 2.40 -14.88
N ARG A 73 -6.51 3.02 -15.31
CA ARG A 73 -5.79 2.67 -16.54
C ARG A 73 -4.90 1.44 -16.42
N ASN A 74 -4.84 0.81 -15.25
CA ASN A 74 -4.03 -0.38 -14.98
C ASN A 74 -2.51 -0.16 -15.22
N GLU A 75 -2.01 1.04 -14.92
CA GLU A 75 -0.62 1.46 -15.18
C GLU A 75 0.38 0.58 -14.44
N ALA A 76 1.45 0.12 -15.11
CA ALA A 76 2.38 -0.86 -14.55
C ALA A 76 3.12 -0.37 -13.28
N GLU A 77 3.40 0.93 -13.21
CA GLU A 77 4.20 1.57 -12.16
C GLU A 77 3.38 1.91 -10.90
N ILE A 78 2.39 1.08 -10.59
CA ILE A 78 1.61 1.11 -9.36
C ILE A 78 1.83 -0.22 -8.62
N SER A 79 2.54 -0.15 -7.49
CA SER A 79 2.96 -1.32 -6.73
C SER A 79 1.80 -1.95 -5.93
N PRO A 80 1.88 -3.26 -5.60
CA PRO A 80 0.95 -3.89 -4.68
C PRO A 80 0.82 -3.18 -3.32
N SER A 81 1.92 -2.66 -2.74
CA SER A 81 1.83 -1.86 -1.51
C SER A 81 1.01 -0.58 -1.69
N THR A 82 1.10 0.07 -2.86
CA THR A 82 0.29 1.24 -3.19
C THR A 82 -1.20 0.87 -3.27
N LEU A 83 -1.54 -0.26 -3.89
CA LEU A 83 -2.94 -0.73 -3.96
C LEU A 83 -3.54 -1.00 -2.58
N HIS A 84 -2.78 -1.63 -1.68
CA HIS A 84 -3.23 -1.86 -0.30
C HIS A 84 -3.42 -0.56 0.45
N ALA A 85 -2.49 0.39 0.31
CA ALA A 85 -2.60 1.69 0.97
C ALA A 85 -3.80 2.49 0.46
N ILE A 86 -4.06 2.48 -0.86
CA ILE A 86 -5.27 3.09 -1.45
C ILE A 86 -6.53 2.47 -0.83
N ALA A 87 -6.64 1.14 -0.83
CA ALA A 87 -7.80 0.45 -0.27
C ALA A 87 -8.03 0.79 1.20
N CYS A 88 -6.97 0.84 2.01
CA CYS A 88 -7.05 1.21 3.42
C CYS A 88 -7.54 2.66 3.60
N ILE A 89 -7.01 3.60 2.82
CA ILE A 89 -7.42 5.00 2.87
C ILE A 89 -8.87 5.19 2.44
N LEU A 90 -9.34 4.46 1.41
CA LEU A 90 -10.74 4.50 0.97
C LEU A 90 -11.70 4.01 2.06
N GLU A 91 -11.27 3.07 2.90
CA GLU A 91 -12.03 2.53 4.03
C GLU A 91 -11.78 3.27 5.36
N ASN A 92 -11.03 4.39 5.34
CA ASN A 92 -10.59 5.13 6.53
C ASN A 92 -9.88 4.24 7.57
N VAL A 93 -9.11 3.25 7.10
CA VAL A 93 -8.31 2.35 7.91
C VAL A 93 -6.86 2.82 7.90
N PRO A 94 -6.23 3.02 9.07
CA PRO A 94 -4.81 3.35 9.15
C PRO A 94 -3.94 2.31 8.45
N PHE A 95 -2.97 2.77 7.64
CA PHE A 95 -2.02 1.92 6.94
C PHE A 95 -0.58 2.22 7.38
N ILE A 96 0.16 1.18 7.76
CA ILE A 96 1.56 1.29 8.20
C ILE A 96 2.46 0.51 7.25
N ASN A 97 3.49 1.16 6.69
CA ASN A 97 4.50 0.51 5.88
C ASN A 97 5.71 0.11 6.74
N GLY A 98 5.86 -1.19 6.98
CA GLY A 98 6.99 -1.76 7.72
C GLY A 98 8.22 -2.08 6.87
N SER A 99 8.18 -1.81 5.57
CA SER A 99 9.24 -2.11 4.60
C SER A 99 9.78 -0.82 3.97
N PRO A 100 10.98 -0.81 3.35
CA PRO A 100 11.66 0.42 2.95
C PRO A 100 11.21 1.02 1.61
N GLN A 101 10.31 0.39 0.86
CA GLN A 101 9.83 0.95 -0.41
C GLN A 101 9.01 2.23 -0.21
N ASN A 102 8.95 3.08 -1.24
CA ASN A 102 8.30 4.39 -1.24
C ASN A 102 6.81 4.28 -1.53
N THR A 103 6.08 3.48 -0.74
CA THR A 103 4.63 3.32 -0.91
C THR A 103 3.90 4.67 -0.87
N PHE A 104 4.36 5.60 -0.04
CA PHE A 104 3.79 6.94 0.14
C PHE A 104 4.24 7.94 -0.93
N VAL A 105 3.88 7.68 -2.19
CA VAL A 105 4.01 8.64 -3.30
C VAL A 105 3.12 9.88 -3.08
N PRO A 106 3.42 11.04 -3.71
CA PRO A 106 2.69 12.28 -3.46
C PRO A 106 1.17 12.16 -3.60
N GLY A 107 0.69 11.49 -4.66
CA GLY A 107 -0.75 11.29 -4.86
C GLY A 107 -1.42 10.43 -3.79
N LEU A 108 -0.68 9.53 -3.14
CA LEU A 108 -1.20 8.72 -2.04
C LEU A 108 -1.27 9.54 -0.74
N ILE A 109 -0.29 10.41 -0.51
CA ILE A 109 -0.30 11.35 0.62
C ILE A 109 -1.48 12.32 0.49
N ASP A 110 -1.71 12.87 -0.70
CA ASP A 110 -2.86 13.74 -0.99
C ASP A 110 -4.19 13.02 -0.71
N LEU A 111 -4.30 11.76 -1.14
CA LEU A 111 -5.48 10.93 -0.87
C LEU A 111 -5.69 10.74 0.65
N ALA A 112 -4.63 10.44 1.41
CA ALA A 112 -4.67 10.28 2.86
C ALA A 112 -5.11 11.56 3.57
N ILE A 113 -4.57 12.72 3.16
CA ILE A 113 -4.97 14.04 3.67
C ILE A 113 -6.44 14.30 3.37
N LYS A 114 -6.88 14.09 2.13
CA LYS A 114 -8.26 14.32 1.69
C LYS A 114 -9.27 13.48 2.47
N ARG A 115 -8.90 12.23 2.81
CA ARG A 115 -9.73 11.29 3.57
C ARG A 115 -9.50 11.36 5.08
N ASN A 116 -8.60 12.22 5.55
CA ASN A 116 -8.22 12.31 6.96
C ASN A 116 -7.85 10.92 7.56
N THR A 117 -7.12 10.11 6.80
CA THR A 117 -6.71 8.76 7.21
C THR A 117 -5.22 8.73 7.53
N LEU A 118 -4.86 8.01 8.60
CA LEU A 118 -3.48 7.89 9.06
C LEU A 118 -2.67 6.95 8.17
N ILE A 119 -1.51 7.42 7.75
CA ILE A 119 -0.46 6.60 7.14
C ILE A 119 0.84 6.76 7.95
N GLY A 120 1.67 5.71 8.02
CA GLY A 120 2.93 5.77 8.77
C GLY A 120 3.98 4.78 8.29
N GLY A 121 5.26 5.11 8.43
CA GLY A 121 6.39 4.38 7.87
C GLY A 121 7.56 5.35 7.59
N ASP A 122 8.57 5.00 6.80
CA ASP A 122 8.84 3.70 6.15
C ASP A 122 9.92 2.91 6.93
N ASP A 123 9.90 1.59 6.77
CA ASP A 123 10.83 0.61 7.38
C ASP A 123 10.79 0.49 8.91
N PHE A 124 10.73 -0.75 9.41
CA PHE A 124 10.86 -0.98 10.84
C PHE A 124 12.28 -0.67 11.31
N LYS A 125 12.40 0.34 12.18
CA LYS A 125 13.65 0.61 12.87
C LYS A 125 13.98 -0.48 13.90
N SER A 126 14.69 -1.51 13.45
CA SER A 126 15.15 -2.64 14.28
C SER A 126 16.68 -2.66 14.44
N GLY A 127 17.17 -3.43 15.43
CA GLY A 127 18.59 -3.80 15.57
C GLY A 127 19.60 -2.65 15.44
N GLN A 128 20.46 -2.73 14.41
CA GLN A 128 21.58 -1.81 14.17
C GLN A 128 21.13 -0.35 13.98
N THR A 129 20.02 -0.11 13.26
CA THR A 129 19.51 1.24 13.00
C THR A 129 18.97 1.90 14.28
N LYS A 130 18.42 1.10 15.21
CA LYS A 130 18.02 1.60 16.54
C LYS A 130 19.23 2.05 17.35
N MET A 131 20.32 1.28 17.32
CA MET A 131 21.54 1.65 18.05
C MET A 131 22.19 2.92 17.48
N LYS A 132 22.30 3.05 16.14
CA LYS A 132 22.94 4.21 15.51
C LYS A 132 22.27 5.57 15.79
N SER A 133 20.97 5.60 16.08
CA SER A 133 20.26 6.86 16.34
C SER A 133 20.12 7.21 17.82
N GLY A 134 20.57 6.34 18.71
CA GLY A 134 20.66 6.63 20.15
C GLY A 134 22.04 7.17 20.55
N PHE A 135 23.01 7.14 19.64
CA PHE A 135 24.30 7.84 19.71
C PHE A 135 24.22 9.12 18.87
#